data_AF-X1SSM8-F1
#
_entry.id   AF-X1SSM8-F1
#
_cell.length_a   1.000
_cell.length_b   1.000
_cell.length_c   1.000
_cell.angle_alpha   90.00
_cell.angle_beta   90.00
_cell.angle_gamma   90.00
#
_symmetry.space_group_name_H-M   'P 1'
#
loop_
_entity.id
_entity.type
_entity.pdbx_description
1 polymer ?
#
loop_
_entity_poly.entity_id
_entity_poly.type
_entity_poly.pdbx_seq_one_letter_code
_entity_poly.pdbx_strand_id
1 'polypeptide(L)'
;MGIDFNVWFSEKSLYEKKEVGEILDWLKKNKLAYEKDGALWFSSSKFGDDKDRVLIKADGEKTYLASDIAYLKDKFERGFDNLIYIWG
;
A
#
# COMPACT_ATOMS: atom_id res chain seq x y z
N MET A 1 -1.48 22.39 -21.94
CA MET A 1 -2.20 21.11 -21.79
C MET A 1 -3.42 21.40 -20.94
N GLY A 2 -4.63 21.30 -21.49
CA GLY A 2 -5.88 21.67 -20.81
C GLY A 2 -6.34 20.61 -19.81
N ILE A 3 -5.49 20.28 -18.84
CA ILE A 3 -5.73 19.24 -17.82
C ILE A 3 -5.89 19.95 -16.48
N ASP A 4 -7.00 19.67 -15.80
CA ASP A 4 -7.29 20.13 -14.45
C ASP A 4 -7.47 18.91 -13.52
N PHE A 5 -6.80 18.94 -12.37
CA PHE A 5 -6.86 17.86 -11.39
C PHE A 5 -7.77 18.27 -10.23
N ASN A 6 -8.81 17.48 -9.98
CA ASN A 6 -9.74 17.77 -8.88
C ASN A 6 -9.14 17.53 -7.49
N VAL A 7 -8.19 16.60 -7.37
CA VAL A 7 -7.54 16.27 -6.09
C VAL A 7 -6.05 16.05 -6.31
N TRP A 8 -5.25 16.81 -5.56
CA TRP A 8 -3.82 16.58 -5.42
C TRP A 8 -3.57 15.77 -4.15
N PHE A 9 -2.82 14.68 -4.28
CA PHE A 9 -2.52 13.79 -3.17
C PHE A 9 -1.01 13.71 -2.96
N SER A 10 -0.57 13.83 -1.71
CA SER A 10 0.85 13.74 -1.34
C SER A 10 1.08 12.46 -0.55
N GLU A 11 2.09 11.69 -0.93
CA GLU A 11 2.50 10.49 -0.20
C GLU A 11 2.80 10.79 1.28
N LYS A 12 3.36 11.97 1.57
CA LYS A 12 3.65 12.41 2.93
C LYS A 12 2.40 12.46 3.81
N SER A 13 1.23 12.77 3.23
CA SER A 13 -0.03 12.81 3.98
C SER A 13 -0.48 11.42 4.48
N LEU A 14 -0.14 10.33 3.77
CA LEU A 14 -0.39 8.95 4.22
C LEU A 14 0.40 8.62 5.49
N TYR A 15 1.65 9.10 5.56
CA TYR A 15 2.52 8.91 6.71
C TYR A 15 2.05 9.72 7.91
N GLU A 16 1.65 10.97 7.69
CA GLU A 16 1.13 11.87 8.74
C GLU A 16 -0.19 11.35 9.33
N LYS A 17 -1.07 10.80 8.49
CA LYS A 17 -2.35 10.21 8.92
C LYS A 17 -2.23 8.81 9.55
N LYS A 18 -1.03 8.23 9.59
CA LYS A 18 -0.77 6.85 10.07
C LYS A 18 -1.52 5.75 9.31
N GLU A 19 -2.10 6.05 8.15
CA GLU A 19 -2.85 5.09 7.32
C GLU A 19 -1.97 3.91 6.88
N VAL A 20 -0.67 4.18 6.63
CA VAL A 20 0.31 3.13 6.34
C VAL A 20 0.48 2.18 7.52
N GLY A 21 0.43 2.67 8.77
CA GLY A 21 0.51 1.80 9.95
C GLY A 21 -0.71 0.91 10.09
N GLU A 22 -1.91 1.50 9.96
CA GLU A 22 -3.17 0.79 10.10
C GLU A 22 -3.33 -0.34 9.07
N ILE A 23 -2.93 -0.11 7.81
CA ILE A 23 -3.03 -1.13 6.78
C ILE A 23 -2.04 -2.28 7.01
N LEU A 24 -0.84 -1.99 7.52
CA LEU A 24 0.13 -3.01 7.88
C LEU A 24 -0.39 -3.90 9.02
N ASP A 25 -1.01 -3.29 10.04
CA ASP A 25 -1.63 -4.02 11.13
C ASP A 25 -2.83 -4.85 10.65
N TRP A 26 -3.64 -4.30 9.75
CA TRP A 26 -4.74 -5.03 9.12
C TRP A 26 -4.25 -6.24 8.31
N LEU A 27 -3.17 -6.08 7.54
CA LEU A 27 -2.55 -7.17 6.76
C LEU A 27 -2.00 -8.27 7.68
N LYS A 28 -1.35 -7.89 8.79
CA LYS A 28 -0.88 -8.84 9.81
C LYS A 28 -2.06 -9.59 10.44
N LYS A 29 -3.12 -8.88 10.85
CA LYS A 29 -4.31 -9.47 11.48
C LYS A 29 -5.03 -10.47 10.58
N ASN A 30 -5.07 -10.21 9.27
CA ASN A 30 -5.69 -11.09 8.28
C ASN A 30 -4.77 -12.23 7.79
N LYS A 31 -3.59 -12.43 8.39
CA LYS A 31 -2.58 -13.43 7.96
C LYS A 31 -2.17 -13.27 6.48
N LEU A 32 -2.20 -12.03 6.01
CA LEU A 32 -1.76 -11.62 4.68
C LEU A 32 -0.34 -11.04 4.69
N ALA A 33 0.16 -10.64 5.87
CA ALA A 33 1.57 -10.28 6.06
C ALA A 33 2.22 -11.17 7.12
N TYR A 34 3.51 -11.46 6.95
CA TYR A 34 4.32 -12.27 7.87
C TYR A 34 5.72 -11.69 8.01
N GLU A 35 6.35 -11.90 9.16
CA GLU A 35 7.73 -11.47 9.40
C GLU A 35 8.70 -12.60 9.05
N LYS A 36 9.75 -12.27 8.29
CA LYS A 36 10.81 -13.20 7.90
C LYS A 36 12.12 -12.43 7.69
N ASP A 37 13.20 -12.94 8.28
CA ASP A 37 14.55 -12.35 8.20
C ASP A 37 14.60 -10.88 8.68
N GLY A 38 13.79 -10.55 9.70
CA GLY A 38 13.67 -9.19 10.24
C GLY A 38 12.85 -8.23 9.36
N ALA A 39 12.41 -8.66 8.18
CA ALA A 39 11.57 -7.89 7.28
C ALA A 39 10.09 -8.33 7.38
N LEU A 40 9.16 -7.42 7.06
CA LEU A 40 7.75 -7.73 6.91
C LEU A 40 7.43 -7.97 5.44
N TRP A 41 6.83 -9.12 5.15
CA TRP A 41 6.48 -9.58 3.82
C TRP A 41 4.97 -9.66 3.64
N PHE A 42 4.48 -9.24 2.49
CA PHE A 42 3.12 -9.46 2.01
C PHE A 42 3.07 -10.78 1.25
N SER A 43 2.10 -11.63 1.60
CA SER A 43 1.83 -12.94 0.98
C SER A 43 1.18 -12.79 -0.40
N SER A 44 1.75 -11.98 -1.29
CA SER A 44 1.21 -11.73 -2.63
C SER A 44 1.18 -12.99 -3.49
N SER A 45 2.03 -13.98 -3.20
CA SER A 45 2.00 -15.30 -3.88
C SER A 45 0.63 -15.99 -3.74
N LYS A 46 -0.11 -15.77 -2.65
CA LYS A 46 -1.47 -16.29 -2.47
C LYS A 46 -2.48 -15.72 -3.47
N PHE A 47 -2.15 -14.58 -4.08
CA PHE A 47 -2.97 -13.85 -5.04
C PHE A 47 -2.46 -13.97 -6.48
N GLY A 48 -1.49 -14.86 -6.74
CA GLY A 48 -0.96 -15.11 -8.09
C GLY A 48 0.23 -14.26 -8.50
N ASP A 49 0.89 -13.57 -7.54
CA ASP A 49 2.16 -12.89 -7.79
C ASP A 49 3.33 -13.89 -7.82
N ASP A 50 4.40 -13.56 -8.54
CA ASP A 50 5.56 -14.46 -8.72
C ASP A 50 6.30 -14.74 -7.41
N LYS A 51 6.32 -13.76 -6.50
CA LYS A 51 6.97 -13.85 -5.20
C LYS A 51 6.31 -12.90 -4.20
N ASP A 52 6.39 -13.28 -2.93
CA ASP A 52 5.99 -12.42 -1.83
C ASP A 52 6.79 -11.11 -1.85
N ARG A 53 6.10 -10.01 -1.55
CA ARG A 53 6.66 -8.66 -1.66
C ARG A 53 7.01 -8.10 -0.29
N VAL A 54 8.17 -7.47 -0.18
CA VAL A 54 8.59 -6.81 1.06
C VAL A 54 7.74 -5.56 1.27
N LEU A 55 7.14 -5.42 2.45
CA LEU A 55 6.43 -4.22 2.91
C LEU A 55 7.35 -3.33 3.75
N ILE A 56 8.10 -3.93 4.69
CA ILE A 56 9.08 -3.27 5.55
C ILE A 56 10.37 -4.07 5.46
N LYS A 57 11.48 -3.41 5.16
CA LYS A 57 12.81 -4.02 5.15
C LYS A 57 13.31 -4.33 6.57
N ALA A 58 14.39 -5.11 6.67
CA ALA A 58 15.00 -5.46 7.95
C ALA A 58 15.59 -4.27 8.73
N ASP A 59 15.89 -3.17 8.04
CA ASP A 59 16.34 -1.89 8.63
C ASP A 59 15.17 -1.03 9.16
N GLY A 60 13.92 -1.49 9.01
CA GLY A 60 12.72 -0.76 9.41
C GLY A 60 12.19 0.22 8.36
N GLU A 61 12.86 0.37 7.21
CA GLU A 61 12.36 1.23 6.13
C GLU A 61 11.13 0.61 5.47
N LYS A 62 10.09 1.45 5.31
CA LYS A 62 8.88 1.11 4.57
C LYS A 62 9.17 1.20 3.07
N THR A 63 8.64 0.25 2.32
CA THR A 63 8.75 0.23 0.86
C THR A 63 7.63 1.03 0.20
N TYR A 64 7.84 1.43 -1.05
CA TYR A 64 6.79 2.07 -1.87
C TYR A 64 5.52 1.24 -1.95
N LEU A 65 5.63 -0.10 -1.91
CA LEU A 65 4.46 -0.98 -1.92
C LEU A 65 3.57 -0.77 -0.69
N ALA A 66 4.14 -0.51 0.48
CA ALA A 66 3.37 -0.21 1.68
C ALA A 66 2.59 1.12 1.53
N SER A 67 3.22 2.14 0.95
CA SER A 67 2.56 3.41 0.62
C SER A 67 1.44 3.21 -0.42
N ASP A 68 1.70 2.44 -1.48
CA ASP A 68 0.75 2.20 -2.56
C ASP A 68 -0.51 1.47 -2.08
N ILE A 69 -0.36 0.46 -1.22
CA ILE A 69 -1.51 -0.26 -0.65
C ILE A 69 -2.36 0.71 0.20
N ALA A 70 -1.74 1.56 1.02
CA ALA A 70 -2.45 2.56 1.80
C ALA A 70 -3.19 3.56 0.89
N TYR A 71 -2.55 3.99 -0.19
CA TYR A 71 -3.14 4.91 -1.15
C TYR A 71 -4.31 4.28 -1.92
N LEU A 72 -4.18 3.02 -2.32
CA LEU A 72 -5.27 2.28 -2.98
C LEU A 72 -6.45 2.13 -2.03
N LYS A 73 -6.22 1.78 -0.75
CA LYS A 73 -7.29 1.73 0.26
C LYS A 73 -8.02 3.06 0.37
N ASP A 74 -7.29 4.17 0.54
CA ASP A 74 -7.90 5.51 0.61
C ASP A 74 -8.77 5.77 -0.63
N LYS A 75 -8.30 5.44 -1.84
CA LYS A 75 -9.12 5.59 -3.04
C LYS A 75 -10.34 4.69 -3.09
N PHE A 76 -10.25 3.44 -2.64
CA PHE A 76 -11.39 2.52 -2.57
C PHE A 76 -12.45 3.04 -1.58
N GLU A 77 -12.02 3.66 -0.47
CA GLU A 77 -12.92 4.23 0.54
C GLU A 77 -13.65 5.51 0.07
N ARG A 78 -13.23 6.13 -1.04
CA ARG A 78 -13.90 7.31 -1.61
C ARG A 78 -15.25 7.00 -2.29
N GLY A 79 -15.62 5.71 -2.42
CA GLY A 79 -16.95 5.30 -2.88
C GLY A 79 -17.14 5.32 -4.40
N PHE A 80 -16.06 5.27 -5.19
CA PHE A 80 -16.15 5.11 -6.64
C PHE A 80 -16.33 3.63 -7.02
N ASP A 81 -17.17 3.36 -8.03
CA ASP A 81 -17.36 2.00 -8.55
C ASP A 81 -16.16 1.51 -9.37
N ASN A 82 -15.44 2.43 -10.01
CA ASN A 82 -14.31 2.14 -10.90
C ASN A 82 -13.07 2.89 -10.48
N LEU A 83 -11.94 2.18 -10.43
CA LEU A 83 -10.62 2.75 -10.15
C LEU A 83 -9.68 2.42 -11.29
N ILE A 84 -9.24 3.46 -12.00
CA ILE A 84 -8.32 3.33 -13.13
C ILE A 84 -6.93 3.80 -12.68
N TYR A 85 -5.93 2.93 -12.86
CA TYR A 85 -4.53 3.23 -12.59
C TYR A 85 -3.78 3.23 -13.93
N ILE A 86 -3.17 4.36 -14.27
CA ILE A 86 -2.44 4.54 -15.54
C ILE A 86 -0.95 4.34 -15.26
N TRP A 87 -0.38 3.28 -15.82
CA TRP A 87 1.07 3.00 -15.82
C TRP A 87 1.68 3.37 -17.17
N GLY A 88 2.99 3.63 -17.17
CA GLY A 88 3.79 3.89 -18.37
C GLY A 88 4.72 2.73 -18.69
#